data_AF-A0A8J6IYV5-F1
#
_entry.id   AF-A0A8J6IYV5-F1
#
_cell.length_a   1.000
_cell.length_b   1.000
_cell.length_c   1.000
_cell.angle_alpha   90.00
_cell.angle_beta   90.00
_cell.angle_gamma   90.00
#
_symmetry.space_group_name_H-M   'P 1'
#
loop_
_entity.id
_entity.type
_entity.pdbx_description
1 polymer ?
#
loop_
_entity_poly.entity_id
_entity_poly.type
_entity_poly.pdbx_seq_one_letter_code
_entity_poly.pdbx_strand_id
1 'polypeptide(L)'
;MEQRMEMVGGGTLLLRQEGPRVRLEAERPSDGRGLYKVWLHGDRGGKLLLGTLVPEGDRLRLSRTLSVGELERAGCWPDFRVEAPLAFTFSEERGGRWYCEQHPDRLVSDPVLRGQLRSPMPCRRGREGFWLAAPFRTNAPVPMNALFCLARLERLEGGPHLVWEFDGEGRPKRPHNRE
;
A
#
# COMPACT_ATOMS: atom_id res chain seq x y z
N MET A 1 -3.24 -35.72 -1.79
CA MET A 1 -1.83 -35.25 -1.84
C MET A 1 -1.80 -33.82 -1.33
N GLU A 2 -0.85 -33.46 -0.47
CA GLU A 2 -0.68 -32.08 0.03
C GLU A 2 0.71 -31.57 -0.35
N GLN A 3 0.78 -30.34 -0.87
CA GLN A 3 2.02 -29.69 -1.28
C GLN A 3 1.98 -28.20 -0.94
N ARG A 4 3.10 -27.65 -0.46
CA ARG A 4 3.27 -26.22 -0.20
C ARG A 4 4.27 -25.62 -1.20
N MET A 5 3.95 -24.44 -1.72
CA MET A 5 4.75 -23.75 -2.73
C MET A 5 4.95 -22.29 -2.33
N GLU A 6 6.15 -21.76 -2.55
CA GLU A 6 6.42 -20.33 -2.41
C GLU A 6 5.85 -19.57 -3.61
N MET A 7 5.23 -18.43 -3.35
CA MET A 7 4.73 -17.54 -4.40
C MET A 7 5.79 -16.51 -4.75
N VAL A 8 6.05 -16.33 -6.04
CA VAL A 8 6.82 -15.18 -6.52
C VAL A 8 6.04 -13.90 -6.19
N GLY A 9 6.65 -12.96 -5.47
CA GLY A 9 5.93 -11.80 -4.88
C GLY A 9 5.58 -11.95 -3.40
N GLY A 10 5.88 -13.12 -2.81
CA GLY A 10 5.88 -13.38 -1.38
C GLY A 10 4.62 -14.07 -0.87
N GLY A 11 4.80 -14.88 0.17
CA GLY A 11 3.77 -15.75 0.74
C GLY A 11 3.79 -17.14 0.12
N THR A 12 2.80 -17.95 0.50
CA THR A 12 2.76 -19.37 0.17
C THR A 12 1.40 -19.79 -0.35
N LEU A 13 1.39 -20.78 -1.23
CA LEU A 13 0.21 -21.51 -1.65
C LEU A 13 0.25 -22.93 -1.07
N LEU A 14 -0.80 -23.33 -0.36
CA LEU A 14 -1.05 -24.71 0.02
C LEU A 14 -2.00 -25.36 -0.98
N LEU A 15 -1.61 -26.52 -1.49
CA LEU A 15 -2.38 -27.32 -2.42
C LEU A 15 -2.78 -28.63 -1.77
N ARG A 16 -4.06 -28.99 -1.87
CA ARG A 16 -4.61 -30.27 -1.43
C ARG A 16 -5.45 -30.88 -2.53
N GLN A 17 -5.04 -32.05 -3.04
CA GLN A 17 -5.82 -32.80 -3.99
C GLN A 17 -6.68 -33.86 -3.29
N GLU A 18 -7.99 -33.80 -3.54
CA GLU A 18 -9.03 -34.71 -3.08
C GLU A 18 -9.77 -35.26 -4.33
N GLY A 19 -9.30 -36.39 -4.83
CA GLY A 19 -9.82 -37.01 -6.06
C GLY A 19 -9.71 -36.06 -7.27
N PRO A 20 -10.83 -35.71 -7.93
CA PRO A 20 -10.82 -34.82 -9.11
C PRO A 20 -10.79 -33.33 -8.75
N ARG A 21 -10.76 -32.97 -7.46
CA ARG A 21 -10.75 -31.58 -6.98
C ARG A 21 -9.42 -31.24 -6.32
N VAL A 22 -9.02 -29.98 -6.49
CA VAL A 22 -7.82 -29.39 -5.91
C VAL A 22 -8.24 -28.15 -5.15
N ARG A 23 -7.97 -28.14 -3.84
CA ARG A 23 -8.14 -27.00 -2.95
C ARG A 23 -6.81 -26.23 -2.89
N LEU A 24 -6.89 -24.94 -3.10
CA LEU A 24 -5.78 -24.01 -3.26
C LEU A 24 -5.97 -22.88 -2.25
N GLU A 25 -5.06 -22.77 -1.28
CA GLU A 25 -5.10 -21.78 -0.21
C GLU A 25 -3.83 -20.92 -0.28
N ALA A 26 -3.97 -19.69 -0.75
CA ALA A 26 -2.86 -18.74 -0.81
C ALA A 26 -2.92 -17.80 0.40
N GLU A 27 -1.77 -17.56 1.00
CA GLU A 27 -1.63 -16.57 2.06
C GLU A 27 -0.29 -15.82 1.98
N ARG A 28 -0.31 -14.56 2.41
CA ARG A 28 0.91 -13.77 2.67
C ARG A 28 0.67 -12.77 3.80
N PRO A 29 1.72 -12.32 4.50
CA PRO A 29 1.62 -11.17 5.40
C PRO A 29 1.10 -9.93 4.66
N SER A 30 0.28 -9.12 5.33
CA SER A 30 -0.10 -7.81 4.84
C SER A 30 1.10 -6.86 4.97
N ASP A 31 1.49 -6.23 3.87
CA ASP A 31 2.53 -5.18 3.85
C ASP A 31 1.93 -3.77 3.69
N GLY A 32 0.59 -3.67 3.71
CA GLY A 32 -0.13 -2.41 3.53
C GLY A 32 0.04 -1.76 2.15
N ARG A 33 0.74 -2.40 1.19
CA ARG A 33 1.01 -1.81 -0.14
C ARG A 33 -0.18 -1.89 -1.08
N GLY A 34 -1.12 -2.80 -0.84
CA GLY A 34 -2.24 -3.02 -1.76
C GLY A 34 -2.85 -4.40 -1.75
N LEU A 35 -3.64 -4.66 -2.80
CA LEU A 35 -4.23 -5.96 -3.10
C LEU A 35 -3.39 -6.68 -4.15
N TYR A 36 -3.27 -7.99 -3.96
CA TYR A 36 -2.45 -8.86 -4.78
C TYR A 36 -3.34 -9.88 -5.47
N LYS A 37 -3.05 -10.21 -6.73
CA LYS A 37 -3.73 -11.28 -7.45
C LYS A 37 -2.83 -12.51 -7.48
N VAL A 38 -3.41 -13.69 -7.30
CA VAL A 38 -2.69 -14.96 -7.40
C VAL A 38 -2.91 -15.54 -8.79
N TRP A 39 -1.80 -15.81 -9.47
CA TRP A 39 -1.75 -16.42 -10.79
C TRP A 39 -1.03 -17.75 -10.74
N LEU A 40 -1.57 -18.74 -11.46
CA LEU A 40 -0.88 -19.98 -11.78
C LEU A 40 -0.30 -19.85 -13.18
N HIS A 41 0.93 -20.33 -13.36
CA HIS A 41 1.60 -20.37 -14.66
C HIS A 41 2.16 -21.77 -14.89
N GLY A 42 1.65 -22.49 -15.87
CA GLY A 42 2.22 -23.78 -16.25
C GLY A 42 3.42 -23.63 -17.18
N ASP A 43 4.22 -24.69 -17.26
CA ASP A 43 5.50 -24.68 -17.98
C ASP A 43 5.35 -24.54 -19.50
N ARG A 44 4.17 -24.86 -20.04
CA ARG A 44 3.85 -24.75 -21.47
C ARG A 44 3.11 -23.45 -21.82
N GLY A 45 3.23 -22.42 -20.97
CA GLY A 45 2.62 -21.11 -21.21
C GLY A 45 1.16 -20.97 -20.77
N GLY A 46 0.61 -21.98 -20.09
CA GLY A 46 -0.70 -21.90 -19.45
C GLY A 46 -0.72 -20.80 -18.38
N LYS A 47 -1.82 -20.06 -18.28
CA LYS A 47 -1.99 -18.99 -17.29
C LYS A 47 -3.41 -18.96 -16.77
N LEU A 48 -3.57 -19.01 -15.45
CA LEU A 48 -4.87 -18.98 -14.78
C LEU A 48 -4.88 -17.98 -13.63
N LEU A 49 -5.87 -17.08 -13.58
CA LEU A 49 -6.12 -16.22 -12.43
C LEU A 49 -6.88 -17.02 -11.37
N LEU A 50 -6.27 -17.23 -10.20
CA LEU A 50 -6.93 -17.89 -9.08
C LEU A 50 -7.85 -16.92 -8.33
N GLY A 51 -7.43 -15.66 -8.20
CA GLY A 51 -8.23 -14.61 -7.55
C GLY A 51 -7.40 -13.49 -6.96
N THR A 52 -8.05 -12.65 -6.16
CA THR A 52 -7.41 -11.57 -5.39
C THR A 52 -7.30 -12.00 -3.94
N LEU A 53 -6.15 -11.79 -3.31
CA LEU A 53 -5.98 -11.99 -1.87
C LEU A 53 -6.76 -10.93 -1.11
N VAL A 54 -7.63 -11.37 -0.21
CA VAL A 54 -8.48 -10.51 0.61
C VAL A 54 -7.84 -10.32 1.98
N PRO A 55 -7.86 -9.10 2.55
CA PRO A 55 -7.37 -8.87 3.90
C PRO A 55 -8.20 -9.63 4.95
N GLU A 56 -7.50 -10.39 5.79
CA GLU A 56 -8.01 -11.08 6.97
C GLU A 56 -7.05 -10.82 8.13
N GLY A 57 -7.29 -9.74 8.90
CA GLY A 57 -6.39 -9.29 9.96
C GLY A 57 -5.05 -8.77 9.41
N ASP A 58 -3.95 -9.32 9.91
CA ASP A 58 -2.57 -9.01 9.50
C ASP A 58 -2.12 -9.79 8.25
N ARG A 59 -3.02 -10.56 7.63
CA ARG A 59 -2.73 -11.42 6.48
C ARG A 59 -3.63 -11.12 5.29
N LEU A 60 -3.16 -11.49 4.10
CA LEU A 60 -3.95 -11.51 2.87
C LEU A 60 -4.17 -12.96 2.45
N ARG A 61 -5.42 -13.37 2.20
CA ARG A 61 -5.80 -14.77 1.98
C ARG A 61 -6.72 -14.98 0.80
N LEU A 62 -6.63 -16.17 0.20
CA LEU A 62 -7.50 -16.63 -0.87
C LEU A 62 -7.68 -18.14 -0.75
N SER A 63 -8.92 -18.61 -0.79
CA SER A 63 -9.25 -20.04 -0.84
C SER A 63 -10.11 -20.32 -2.07
N ARG A 64 -9.70 -21.29 -2.89
CA ARG A 64 -10.40 -21.73 -4.09
C ARG A 64 -10.34 -23.24 -4.24
N THR A 65 -11.40 -23.81 -4.79
CA THR A 65 -11.44 -25.22 -5.18
C THR A 65 -11.72 -25.29 -6.68
N LEU A 66 -10.83 -25.94 -7.41
CA LEU A 66 -10.93 -26.17 -8.85
C LEU A 66 -10.92 -27.67 -9.12
N SER A 67 -11.46 -28.09 -10.26
CA SER A 67 -11.23 -29.46 -10.77
C SER A 67 -9.86 -29.59 -11.42
N VAL A 68 -9.31 -30.80 -11.40
CA VAL A 68 -8.08 -31.12 -12.14
C VAL A 68 -8.26 -30.78 -13.63
N GLY A 69 -9.40 -31.11 -14.23
CA GLY A 69 -9.68 -30.79 -15.64
C GLY A 69 -9.76 -29.29 -15.95
N GLU A 70 -10.12 -28.43 -14.99
CA GLU A 70 -10.02 -26.96 -15.17
C GLU A 70 -8.57 -26.49 -15.21
N LEU A 71 -7.72 -27.04 -14.34
CA LEU A 71 -6.29 -26.72 -14.31
C LEU A 71 -5.57 -27.25 -15.56
N GLU A 72 -5.90 -28.47 -16.01
CA GLU A 72 -5.38 -29.05 -17.25
C GLU A 72 -5.75 -28.24 -18.48
N ARG A 73 -7.03 -27.84 -18.62
CA ARG A 73 -7.47 -26.97 -19.72
C ARG A 73 -6.80 -25.60 -19.70
N ALA A 74 -6.47 -25.09 -18.52
CA ALA A 74 -5.73 -23.85 -18.36
C ALA A 74 -4.20 -24.03 -18.57
N GLY A 75 -3.74 -25.27 -18.80
CA GLY A 75 -2.34 -25.61 -18.95
C GLY A 75 -1.51 -25.42 -17.68
N CYS A 76 -2.13 -25.46 -16.50
CA CYS A 76 -1.52 -25.22 -15.18
C CYS A 76 -1.55 -26.49 -14.30
N TRP A 77 -1.44 -27.67 -14.90
CA TRP A 77 -1.40 -28.96 -14.20
C TRP A 77 -0.53 -29.97 -14.96
N PRO A 78 0.20 -30.88 -14.28
CA PRO A 78 0.41 -30.94 -12.83
C PRO A 78 1.45 -29.93 -12.32
N ASP A 79 2.37 -29.52 -13.19
CA ASP A 79 3.48 -28.63 -12.85
C ASP A 79 3.13 -27.17 -13.22
N PHE A 80 3.31 -26.29 -12.24
CA PHE A 80 3.08 -24.85 -12.40
C PHE A 80 3.87 -24.06 -11.36
N ARG A 81 4.12 -22.79 -11.65
CA ARG A 81 4.60 -21.79 -10.68
C ARG A 81 3.47 -20.88 -10.25
N VAL A 82 3.62 -20.27 -9.08
CA VAL A 82 2.63 -19.36 -8.49
C VAL A 82 3.21 -17.97 -8.38
N GLU A 83 2.47 -16.97 -8.84
CA GLU A 83 2.84 -15.57 -8.73
C GLU A 83 1.75 -14.81 -7.97
N ALA A 84 2.15 -13.93 -7.06
CA ALA A 84 1.30 -13.01 -6.34
C ALA A 84 1.72 -11.55 -6.64
N PRO A 85 1.60 -11.06 -7.88
CA PRO A 85 1.92 -9.67 -8.20
C PRO A 85 0.94 -8.71 -7.52
N LEU A 86 1.45 -7.52 -7.20
CA LEU A 86 0.64 -6.39 -6.75
C LEU A 86 -0.30 -5.99 -7.89
N ALA A 87 -1.60 -6.15 -7.67
CA ALA A 87 -2.63 -5.92 -8.68
C ALA A 87 -3.29 -4.54 -8.54
N PHE A 88 -3.37 -4.07 -7.30
CA PHE A 88 -3.85 -2.74 -6.98
C PHE A 88 -2.97 -2.22 -5.86
N THR A 89 -2.23 -1.14 -6.10
CA THR A 89 -1.59 -0.42 -5.03
C THR A 89 -2.68 0.22 -4.18
N PHE A 90 -2.61 0.05 -2.87
CA PHE A 90 -3.06 1.11 -1.98
C PHE A 90 -2.05 2.24 -2.15
N SER A 91 -2.04 2.85 -3.33
CA SER A 91 -1.32 4.06 -3.55
C SER A 91 -1.79 5.01 -2.45
N GLU A 92 -0.86 5.76 -1.92
CA GLU A 92 -1.15 7.10 -1.44
C GLU A 92 -1.70 8.01 -2.58
N GLU A 93 -2.51 7.49 -3.51
CA GLU A 93 -3.46 8.22 -4.36
C GLU A 93 -4.61 8.79 -3.50
N ARG A 94 -4.37 8.93 -2.20
CA ARG A 94 -5.08 9.88 -1.38
C ARG A 94 -4.62 11.32 -1.66
N GLY A 95 -3.61 11.60 -2.49
CA GLY A 95 -3.34 12.95 -2.99
C GLY A 95 -2.50 13.12 -4.25
N GLY A 96 -2.66 14.29 -4.91
CA GLY A 96 -2.02 14.67 -6.17
C GLY A 96 -0.49 14.82 -6.09
N ARG A 97 0.14 15.35 -7.16
CA ARG A 97 1.58 15.60 -7.15
C ARG A 97 1.94 16.66 -6.12
N TRP A 98 3.14 16.54 -5.53
CA TRP A 98 3.73 17.62 -4.73
C TRP A 98 3.89 18.86 -5.61
N TYR A 99 3.45 20.00 -5.11
CA TYR A 99 3.65 21.31 -5.71
C TYR A 99 4.14 22.31 -4.65
N CYS A 100 4.73 23.41 -5.06
CA CYS A 100 5.13 24.47 -4.14
C CYS A 100 3.94 25.40 -3.88
N GLU A 101 3.27 25.25 -2.74
CA GLU A 101 2.20 26.14 -2.31
C GLU A 101 2.79 27.47 -1.85
N GLN A 102 2.28 28.57 -2.40
CA GLN A 102 2.79 29.91 -2.12
C GLN A 102 2.18 30.51 -0.85
N HIS A 103 0.98 30.08 -0.48
CA HIS A 103 0.24 30.58 0.69
C HIS A 103 -0.29 29.45 1.58
N PRO A 104 0.60 28.69 2.26
CA PRO A 104 0.19 27.58 3.11
C PRO A 104 -0.60 28.02 4.35
N ASP A 105 -0.43 29.27 4.80
CA ASP A 105 -1.23 29.91 5.85
C ASP A 105 -2.74 29.90 5.53
N ARG A 106 -3.11 30.01 4.25
CA ARG A 106 -4.53 30.01 3.84
C ARG A 106 -5.17 28.63 3.92
N LEU A 107 -4.37 27.57 4.06
CA LEU A 107 -4.86 26.19 4.09
C LEU A 107 -5.22 25.73 5.50
N VAL A 108 -4.66 26.35 6.53
CA VAL A 108 -4.87 25.94 7.93
C VAL A 108 -5.92 26.81 8.62
N SER A 109 -6.66 26.21 9.57
CA SER A 109 -7.68 26.93 10.34
C SER A 109 -7.13 27.61 11.58
N ASP A 110 -6.07 27.06 12.18
CA ASP A 110 -5.53 27.50 13.46
C ASP A 110 -4.73 28.82 13.34
N PRO A 111 -5.07 29.88 14.12
CA PRO A 111 -4.39 31.18 14.03
C PRO A 111 -2.89 31.14 14.34
N VAL A 112 -2.45 30.25 15.25
CA VAL A 112 -1.04 30.10 15.59
C VAL A 112 -0.29 29.49 14.41
N LEU A 113 -0.86 28.46 13.76
CA LEU A 113 -0.27 27.85 12.57
C LEU A 113 -0.18 28.83 11.41
N ARG A 114 -1.21 29.65 11.18
CA ARG A 114 -1.16 30.74 10.18
C ARG A 114 0.00 31.69 10.41
N GLY A 115 0.27 32.03 11.68
CA GLY A 115 1.39 32.89 12.06
C GLY A 115 2.77 32.28 11.79
N GLN A 116 2.87 30.95 11.72
CA GLN A 116 4.11 30.20 11.51
C GLN A 116 4.36 29.85 10.02
N LEU A 117 3.31 29.77 9.21
CA LEU A 117 3.35 29.36 7.79
C LEU A 117 3.54 30.55 6.84
N ARG A 118 4.67 31.26 6.94
CA ARG A 118 4.92 32.51 6.17
C ARG A 118 5.73 32.35 4.89
N SER A 119 6.15 31.13 4.57
CA SER A 119 7.00 30.86 3.41
C SER A 119 6.40 29.77 2.54
N PRO A 120 6.66 29.78 1.21
CA PRO A 120 6.21 28.72 0.34
C PRO A 120 6.71 27.36 0.81
N MET A 121 5.89 26.33 0.63
CA MET A 121 6.24 24.99 1.06
C MET A 121 5.66 23.92 0.15
N PRO A 122 6.33 22.76 0.04
CA PRO A 122 5.76 21.59 -0.61
C PRO A 122 4.40 21.23 -0.01
N CYS A 123 3.40 21.12 -0.88
CA CYS A 123 2.05 20.74 -0.57
C CYS A 123 1.59 19.62 -1.49
N ARG A 124 0.80 18.70 -0.95
CA ARG A 124 0.10 17.66 -1.70
C ARG A 124 -1.37 17.71 -1.33
N ARG A 125 -2.27 17.89 -2.30
CA ARG A 125 -3.72 17.87 -2.04
C ARG A 125 -4.24 16.47 -2.06
N GLY A 126 -5.12 16.14 -1.13
CA GLY A 126 -5.83 14.87 -1.08
C GLY A 126 -7.33 14.98 -1.26
N ARG A 127 -7.99 13.83 -1.31
CA ARG A 127 -9.47 13.77 -1.41
C ARG A 127 -10.16 14.35 -0.18
N GLU A 128 -9.58 14.15 1.00
CA GLU A 128 -10.18 14.50 2.30
C GLU A 128 -9.31 15.46 3.11
N GLY A 129 -8.36 16.14 2.46
CA GLY A 129 -7.39 16.98 3.15
C GLY A 129 -6.17 17.32 2.32
N PHE A 130 -5.06 17.59 2.98
CA PHE A 130 -3.80 17.92 2.32
C PHE A 130 -2.61 17.62 3.23
N TRP A 131 -1.43 17.57 2.63
CA TRP A 131 -0.17 17.43 3.32
C TRP A 131 0.71 18.63 3.06
N LEU A 132 1.44 19.05 4.08
CA LEU A 132 2.47 20.06 4.01
C LEU A 132 3.79 19.41 4.40
N ALA A 133 4.87 19.73 3.69
CA ALA A 133 6.19 19.19 4.01
C ALA A 133 7.24 20.29 4.14
N ALA A 134 8.22 20.06 5.01
CA ALA A 134 9.40 20.92 5.16
C ALA A 134 10.68 20.06 5.19
N PRO A 135 11.79 20.52 4.59
CA PRO A 135 13.05 19.78 4.64
C PRO A 135 13.48 19.52 6.09
N PHE A 136 13.86 18.29 6.40
CA PHE A 136 14.39 17.95 7.71
C PHE A 136 15.82 18.46 7.84
N ARG A 137 16.05 19.40 8.75
CA ARG A 137 17.35 20.02 9.00
C ARG A 137 17.66 19.99 10.49
N THR A 138 18.88 19.58 10.84
CA THR A 138 19.36 19.55 12.22
C THR A 138 19.96 20.88 12.68
N ASN A 139 20.13 21.83 11.75
CA ASN A 139 20.78 23.12 11.96
C ASN A 139 19.81 24.31 11.84
N ALA A 140 18.50 24.08 11.88
CA ALA A 140 17.48 25.11 11.77
C ALA A 140 16.27 24.78 12.66
N PRO A 141 15.51 25.79 13.12
CA PRO A 141 14.25 25.54 13.81
C PRO A 141 13.26 24.75 12.95
N VAL A 142 12.51 23.86 13.59
CA VAL A 142 11.46 23.09 12.92
C VAL A 142 10.27 23.99 12.62
N PRO A 143 9.80 24.08 11.36
CA PRO A 143 8.53 24.72 11.04
C PRO A 143 7.38 24.03 11.77
N MET A 144 6.33 24.78 12.11
CA MET A 144 5.17 24.24 12.84
C MET A 144 5.60 23.44 14.08
N ASN A 145 6.47 24.00 14.90
CA ASN A 145 7.07 23.30 16.05
C ASN A 145 6.02 22.72 17.01
N ALA A 146 4.86 23.37 17.15
CA ALA A 146 3.72 22.88 17.93
C ALA A 146 3.16 21.54 17.42
N LEU A 147 3.39 21.20 16.15
CA LEU A 147 2.95 19.96 15.51
C LEU A 147 4.11 18.98 15.29
N PHE A 148 5.28 19.18 15.88
CA PHE A 148 6.44 18.33 15.64
C PHE A 148 6.13 16.84 15.89
N CYS A 149 5.41 16.53 16.96
CA CYS A 149 5.00 15.15 17.29
C CYS A 149 3.99 14.54 16.31
N LEU A 150 3.37 15.35 15.45
CA LEU A 150 2.47 14.88 14.39
C LEU A 150 3.16 14.71 13.04
N ALA A 151 4.43 15.14 12.94
CA ALA A 151 5.20 15.01 11.71
C ALA A 151 5.61 13.55 11.48
N ARG A 152 5.54 13.13 10.22
CA ARG A 152 6.18 11.89 9.73
C ARG A 152 7.44 12.26 8.98
N LEU A 153 8.50 11.47 9.16
CA LEU A 153 9.71 11.62 8.36
C LEU A 153 9.53 10.83 7.06
N GLU A 154 9.47 11.54 5.94
CA GLU A 154 9.35 10.94 4.60
C GLU A 154 10.49 11.39 3.69
N ARG A 155 10.70 10.68 2.58
CA ARG A 155 11.68 11.06 1.56
C ARG A 155 10.97 11.62 0.33
N LEU A 156 11.13 12.92 0.09
CA LEU A 156 10.69 13.62 -1.12
C LEU A 156 11.91 13.86 -2.03
N GLU A 157 11.64 14.39 -3.23
CA GLU A 157 12.70 14.90 -4.10
C GLU A 157 13.50 15.99 -3.34
N GLY A 158 14.83 15.84 -3.29
CA GLY A 158 15.71 16.70 -2.49
C GLY A 158 16.01 16.22 -1.06
N GLY A 159 15.45 15.09 -0.60
CA GLY A 159 15.90 14.41 0.63
C GLY A 159 14.83 14.22 1.71
N PRO A 160 15.24 14.02 2.98
CA PRO A 160 14.30 13.80 4.08
C PRO A 160 13.49 15.06 4.39
N HIS A 161 12.19 14.90 4.59
CA HIS A 161 11.24 15.96 4.93
C HIS A 161 10.36 15.53 6.10
N LEU A 162 10.01 16.50 6.95
CA LEU A 162 8.91 16.38 7.90
C LEU A 162 7.61 16.64 7.15
N VAL A 163 6.65 15.72 7.26
CA VAL A 163 5.36 15.76 6.57
C VAL A 163 4.23 15.75 7.60
N TRP A 164 3.35 16.74 7.50
CA TRP A 164 2.15 16.87 8.31
C TRP A 164 0.91 16.62 7.45
N GLU A 165 -0.11 15.98 8.03
CA GLU A 165 -1.41 15.80 7.39
C GLU A 165 -2.45 16.72 8.03
N PHE A 166 -3.29 17.30 7.19
CA PHE A 166 -4.42 18.12 7.57
C PHE A 166 -5.70 17.56 6.94
N ASP A 167 -6.84 17.76 7.60
CA ASP A 167 -8.16 17.51 7.01
C ASP A 167 -8.59 18.63 6.03
N GLY A 168 -9.76 18.47 5.41
CA GLY A 168 -10.32 19.45 4.48
C GLY A 168 -10.67 20.79 5.13
N GLU A 169 -10.78 20.86 6.46
CA GLU A 169 -11.04 22.09 7.22
C GLU A 169 -9.73 22.77 7.66
N GLY A 170 -8.56 22.18 7.39
CA GLY A 170 -7.27 22.75 7.75
C GLY A 170 -6.83 22.45 9.18
N ARG A 171 -7.39 21.41 9.81
CA ARG A 171 -6.99 20.95 11.15
C ARG A 171 -5.94 19.83 11.05
N PRO A 172 -4.90 19.84 11.89
CA PRO A 172 -3.86 18.82 11.86
C PRO A 172 -4.44 17.46 12.30
N LYS A 173 -4.10 16.40 11.57
CA LYS A 173 -4.46 15.03 11.91
C LYS A 173 -3.36 14.37 12.73
N ARG A 174 -3.76 13.43 13.59
CA ARG A 174 -2.81 12.55 14.26
C ARG A 174 -2.21 11.58 13.25
N PRO A 175 -0.90 11.32 13.30
CA PRO A 175 -0.31 10.25 12.50
C PRO A 175 -0.99 8.94 12.90
N HIS A 176 -1.42 8.17 11.91
CA HIS A 176 -1.93 6.82 12.18
C HIS A 176 -0.73 5.97 12.58
N ASN A 177 -0.73 5.45 13.81
CA ASN A 177 0.21 4.41 14.18
C ASN A 177 -0.03 3.22 13.24
N ARG A 178 0.96 2.92 12.40
CA ARG A 178 1.08 1.59 11.81
C ARG A 178 1.71 0.72 12.89
N GLU A 179 0.85 0.16 13.74
CA GLU A 179 1.20 -1.04 14.52
C GLU A 179 1.22 -2.26 13.60
#